data_AF-A0A5C6B171-F1
#
_entry.id   AF-A0A5C6B171-F1
#
_cell.length_a   1.000
_cell.length_b   1.000
_cell.length_c   1.000
_cell.angle_alpha   90.00
_cell.angle_beta   90.00
_cell.angle_gamma   90.00
#
_symmetry.space_group_name_H-M   'P 1'
#
loop_
_entity.id
_entity.type
_entity.pdbx_description
1 polymer ?
#
loop_
_entity_poly.entity_id
_entity_poly.type
_entity_poly.pdbx_seq_one_letter_code
_entity_poly.pdbx_strand_id
1 'polypeptide(L)'
;MAWEKRQNGRKYFYLCRRMPDGRVHKQYLGNGLRAEMESLRLESKAFQKQIDSQLRQRIAELESMAEDYASSTLLLLQAHLYTTGYHNPKSRGWRKRRSVQMIKSAECENQEQEDSDLEPGELVSEQANLEEVVRRCRNGDRDALVTLRRAMQEDPNLFSQLGHIAAKVQTEWVRALSGHDLFERELIFKRARELRQGLIEEGTGSHLERLMVDHVVATHLEQGFHGLIEARCIGKGIELPKFEVEASQRAARRHEKALAALTTIRALAPRMESHVELVSEEPTEEAACEQTTAHAHVHAHAETNRLTAVFDRTQHPVPLN
;
A
#
# COMPACT_ATOMS: atom_id res chain seq x y z
N MET A 1 -6.35 21.36 -35.05
CA MET A 1 -7.56 20.92 -35.79
C MET A 1 -7.30 21.00 -37.28
N ALA A 2 -7.95 20.13 -38.07
CA ALA A 2 -7.76 19.95 -39.50
C ALA A 2 -8.75 20.75 -40.38
N TRP A 3 -9.66 21.52 -39.77
CA TRP A 3 -10.59 22.38 -40.49
C TRP A 3 -10.10 23.83 -40.54
N GLU A 4 -10.00 24.41 -41.73
CA GLU A 4 -9.57 25.80 -42.00
C GLU A 4 -10.74 26.62 -42.54
N LYS A 5 -11.05 27.78 -41.94
CA LYS A 5 -11.99 28.75 -42.52
C LYS A 5 -11.21 29.75 -43.37
N ARG A 6 -11.58 29.91 -44.64
CA ARG A 6 -11.00 30.93 -45.54
C ARG A 6 -11.79 32.23 -45.46
N GLN A 7 -11.21 33.33 -45.95
CA GLN A 7 -11.83 34.67 -45.95
C GLN A 7 -13.18 34.73 -46.67
N ASN A 8 -13.43 33.82 -47.63
CA ASN A 8 -14.70 33.69 -48.33
C ASN A 8 -15.79 32.93 -47.54
N GLY A 9 -15.56 32.64 -46.26
CA GLY A 9 -16.48 31.90 -45.39
C GLY A 9 -16.51 30.38 -45.62
N ARG A 10 -15.84 29.86 -46.66
CA ARG A 10 -15.79 28.43 -46.93
C ARG A 10 -14.82 27.74 -45.96
N LYS A 11 -15.25 26.60 -45.42
CA LYS A 11 -14.50 25.75 -44.51
C LYS A 11 -13.92 24.56 -45.28
N TYR A 12 -12.63 24.26 -45.14
CA TYR A 12 -11.97 23.14 -45.81
C TYR A 12 -11.30 22.24 -44.79
N PHE A 13 -11.40 20.92 -44.97
CA PHE A 13 -10.63 19.95 -44.20
C PHE A 13 -9.32 19.63 -44.90
N TYR A 14 -8.23 19.56 -44.14
CA TYR A 14 -6.93 19.17 -44.64
C TYR A 14 -6.24 18.18 -43.71
N LEU A 15 -5.52 17.23 -44.28
CA LEU A 15 -4.65 16.32 -43.52
C LEU A 15 -3.22 16.82 -43.57
N CYS A 16 -2.57 16.91 -42.41
CA CYS A 16 -1.12 17.13 -42.33
C CYS A 16 -0.38 15.80 -42.30
N ARG A 17 0.60 15.63 -43.18
CA ARG A 17 1.55 14.51 -43.13
C ARG A 17 2.98 15.05 -43.09
N ARG A 18 3.81 14.52 -42.17
CA ARG A 18 5.25 14.74 -42.20
C ARG A 18 5.86 13.82 -43.26
N MET A 19 6.61 14.39 -44.19
CA MET A 19 7.37 13.69 -45.20
C MET A 19 8.75 13.28 -44.63
N PRO A 20 9.47 12.33 -45.25
CA PRO A 20 10.79 11.87 -44.76
C PRO A 20 11.85 12.99 -44.68
N ASP A 21 11.70 14.04 -45.48
CA ASP A 21 12.53 15.25 -45.48
C ASP A 21 12.22 16.22 -44.32
N GLY A 22 11.29 15.86 -43.43
CA GLY A 22 10.85 16.66 -42.29
C GLY A 22 9.81 17.74 -42.62
N ARG A 23 9.49 17.98 -43.91
CA ARG A 23 8.49 18.97 -44.32
C ARG A 23 7.08 18.48 -44.02
N VAL A 24 6.18 19.41 -43.69
CA VAL A 24 4.75 19.11 -43.45
C VAL A 24 3.96 19.43 -44.71
N HIS A 25 3.37 18.40 -45.32
CA HIS A 25 2.50 18.55 -46.49
C HIS A 25 1.03 18.57 -46.04
N LYS A 26 0.25 19.54 -46.56
CA LYS A 26 -1.20 19.64 -46.33
C LYS A 26 -1.95 19.09 -47.54
N GLN A 27 -2.69 18.00 -47.34
CA GLN A 27 -3.59 17.46 -48.35
C GLN A 27 -5.00 17.98 -48.10
N TYR A 28 -5.51 18.81 -48.99
CA TYR A 28 -6.86 19.37 -48.90
C TYR A 28 -7.90 18.36 -49.42
N LEU A 29 -8.88 18.04 -48.58
CA LEU A 29 -9.97 17.11 -48.91
C LEU A 29 -11.29 17.82 -49.24
N GLY A 30 -11.34 19.14 -49.15
CA GLY A 30 -12.54 19.91 -49.44
C GLY A 30 -13.47 20.03 -48.24
N ASN A 31 -14.76 20.17 -48.53
CA ASN A 31 -15.85 20.31 -47.55
C ASN A 31 -16.98 19.28 -47.76
N GLY A 32 -16.73 18.24 -48.55
CA GLY A 32 -17.73 17.20 -48.84
C GLY A 32 -17.65 16.01 -47.88
N LEU A 33 -18.47 14.99 -48.12
CA LEU A 33 -18.61 13.79 -47.28
C LEU A 33 -17.26 13.11 -46.93
N ARG A 34 -16.30 13.08 -47.87
CA ARG A 34 -14.97 12.52 -47.62
C ARG A 34 -14.21 13.26 -46.52
N ALA A 35 -14.32 14.59 -46.48
CA ALA A 35 -13.72 15.42 -45.44
C ALA A 35 -14.37 15.16 -44.07
N GLU A 36 -15.69 15.00 -44.04
CA GLU A 36 -16.44 14.70 -42.82
C GLU A 36 -16.11 13.31 -42.26
N MET A 37 -16.06 12.28 -43.11
CA MET A 37 -15.69 10.92 -42.67
C MET A 37 -14.27 10.87 -42.10
N GLU A 38 -13.30 11.54 -42.73
CA GLU A 38 -11.93 11.60 -42.18
C GLU A 38 -11.86 12.45 -40.91
N SER A 39 -12.64 13.53 -40.79
CA SER A 39 -12.69 14.30 -39.54
C SER A 39 -13.23 13.45 -38.40
N LEU A 40 -14.33 12.72 -38.62
CA LEU A 40 -14.89 11.79 -37.64
C LEU A 40 -13.88 10.71 -37.26
N ARG A 41 -13.18 10.12 -38.23
CA ARG A 41 -12.15 9.11 -37.96
C ARG A 41 -11.00 9.65 -37.12
N LEU A 42 -10.52 10.87 -37.39
CA LEU A 42 -9.49 11.51 -36.59
C LEU A 42 -9.99 11.87 -35.18
N GLU A 43 -11.24 12.31 -35.06
CA GLU A 43 -11.88 12.59 -33.77
C GLU A 43 -12.01 11.31 -32.95
N SER A 44 -12.52 10.21 -33.51
CA SER A 44 -12.57 8.92 -32.84
C SER A 44 -11.18 8.43 -32.42
N LYS A 45 -10.17 8.59 -33.28
CA LYS A 45 -8.78 8.22 -32.94
C LYS A 45 -8.20 9.10 -31.84
N ALA A 46 -8.49 10.41 -31.85
CA ALA A 46 -8.05 11.34 -30.82
C ALA A 46 -8.72 11.03 -29.47
N PHE A 47 -10.03 10.75 -29.50
CA PHE A 47 -10.81 10.33 -28.35
C PHE A 47 -10.28 9.03 -27.74
N GLN A 48 -10.00 8.02 -28.56
CA GLN A 48 -9.39 6.77 -28.10
C GLN A 48 -8.02 7.02 -27.44
N LYS A 49 -7.15 7.82 -28.07
CA LYS A 49 -5.86 8.19 -27.48
C LYS A 49 -6.00 8.91 -26.15
N GLN A 50 -7.03 9.73 -25.99
CA GLN A 50 -7.31 10.43 -24.74
C GLN A 50 -7.73 9.43 -23.66
N ILE A 51 -8.61 8.48 -23.98
CA ILE A 51 -8.99 7.38 -23.07
C ILE A 51 -7.75 6.57 -22.69
N ASP A 52 -6.94 6.14 -23.67
CA ASP A 52 -5.74 5.35 -23.41
C ASP A 52 -4.74 6.11 -22.53
N SER A 53 -4.59 7.42 -22.74
CA SER A 53 -3.72 8.27 -21.91
C SER A 53 -4.24 8.38 -20.48
N GLN A 54 -5.55 8.52 -20.28
CA GLN A 54 -6.17 8.58 -18.95
C GLN A 54 -6.02 7.24 -18.21
N LEU A 55 -6.25 6.12 -18.90
CA LEU A 55 -6.04 4.79 -18.35
C LEU A 55 -4.58 4.59 -17.95
N ARG A 56 -3.63 4.96 -18.82
CA ARG A 56 -2.20 4.87 -18.53
C ARG A 56 -1.80 5.72 -17.33
N GLN A 57 -2.32 6.93 -17.20
CA GLN A 57 -2.09 7.78 -16.04
C GLN A 57 -2.61 7.12 -14.76
N ARG A 58 -3.85 6.59 -14.81
CA ARG A 58 -4.46 5.95 -13.65
C ARG A 58 -3.70 4.71 -13.20
N ILE A 59 -3.23 3.89 -14.14
CA ILE A 59 -2.40 2.72 -13.84
C ILE A 59 -1.07 3.16 -13.24
N ALA A 60 -0.42 4.19 -13.79
CA ALA A 60 0.82 4.72 -13.24
C ALA A 60 0.66 5.25 -11.80
N GLU A 61 -0.47 5.89 -11.48
CA GLU A 61 -0.78 6.30 -10.10
C GLU A 61 -0.90 5.11 -9.15
N LEU A 62 -1.66 4.07 -9.54
CA LEU A 62 -1.82 2.85 -8.74
C LEU A 62 -0.48 2.13 -8.54
N GLU A 63 0.32 2.00 -9.60
CA GLU A 63 1.65 1.41 -9.53
C GLU A 63 2.59 2.21 -8.64
N SER A 64 2.55 3.55 -8.70
CA SER A 64 3.38 4.40 -7.83
C SER A 64 3.05 4.16 -6.36
N MET A 65 1.76 4.12 -6.00
CA MET A 65 1.35 3.81 -4.63
C MET A 65 1.78 2.41 -4.17
N ALA A 66 1.69 1.42 -5.07
CA ALA A 66 2.13 0.06 -4.79
C ALA A 66 3.66 -0.03 -4.61
N GLU A 67 4.43 0.69 -5.42
CA GLU A 67 5.90 0.75 -5.34
C GLU A 67 6.38 1.44 -4.05
N ASP A 68 5.76 2.55 -3.68
CA ASP A 68 6.07 3.28 -2.44
C ASP A 68 5.78 2.41 -1.22
N TYR A 69 4.65 1.70 -1.23
CA TYR A 69 4.29 0.75 -0.19
C TYR A 69 5.27 -0.42 -0.13
N ALA A 70 5.61 -1.04 -1.27
CA ALA A 70 6.55 -2.15 -1.35
C ALA A 70 7.93 -1.75 -0.82
N SER A 71 8.43 -0.59 -1.22
CA SER A 71 9.73 -0.06 -0.81
C SER A 71 9.78 0.18 0.69
N SER A 72 8.76 0.82 1.25
CA SER A 72 8.65 1.10 2.69
C SER A 72 8.60 -0.19 3.52
N THR A 73 7.79 -1.14 3.06
CA THR A 73 7.60 -2.45 3.68
C THR A 73 8.89 -3.26 3.72
N LEU A 74 9.62 -3.33 2.60
CA LEU A 74 10.91 -4.02 2.52
C LEU A 74 11.99 -3.34 3.35
N LEU A 75 11.98 -2.01 3.42
CA LEU A 75 12.91 -1.26 4.26
C LEU A 75 12.69 -1.57 5.75
N LEU A 76 11.44 -1.58 6.21
CA LEU A 76 11.09 -1.95 7.58
C LEU A 76 11.52 -3.39 7.91
N LEU A 77 11.29 -4.32 6.99
CA LEU A 77 11.78 -5.69 7.11
C LEU A 77 13.30 -5.74 7.25
N GLN A 78 14.02 -5.06 6.37
CA GLN A 78 15.48 -5.01 6.41
C GLN A 78 15.98 -4.44 7.74
N ALA A 79 15.41 -3.32 8.17
CA ALA A 79 15.77 -2.68 9.44
C ALA A 79 15.57 -3.64 10.62
N HIS A 80 14.43 -4.32 10.68
CA HIS A 80 14.15 -5.29 11.75
C HIS A 80 15.11 -6.49 11.72
N LEU A 81 15.48 -6.99 10.54
CA LEU A 81 16.47 -8.05 10.42
C LEU A 81 17.86 -7.58 10.86
N TYR A 82 18.23 -6.33 10.56
CA TYR A 82 19.49 -5.76 11.04
C TYR A 82 19.53 -5.60 12.56
N THR A 83 18.46 -5.09 13.19
CA THR A 83 18.42 -4.91 14.65
C THR A 83 18.48 -6.24 15.40
N THR A 84 17.96 -7.32 14.80
CA THR A 84 18.01 -8.68 15.35
C THR A 84 19.32 -9.42 15.02
N GLY A 85 20.30 -8.72 14.45
CA GLY A 85 21.65 -9.24 14.18
C GLY A 85 21.78 -10.06 12.89
N TYR A 86 20.77 -10.04 12.02
CA TYR A 86 20.87 -10.57 10.67
C TYR A 86 21.50 -9.56 9.72
N HIS A 87 22.08 -10.05 8.63
CA HIS A 87 22.60 -9.24 7.54
C HIS A 87 22.50 -10.00 6.23
N ASN A 88 22.47 -9.28 5.11
CA ASN A 88 22.41 -9.85 3.77
C ASN A 88 23.52 -9.29 2.88
N PRO A 89 24.78 -9.75 3.08
CA PRO A 89 25.90 -9.21 2.32
C PRO A 89 25.77 -9.65 0.85
N LYS A 90 25.79 -8.67 -0.05
CA LYS A 90 25.73 -8.89 -1.52
C LYS A 90 24.49 -9.66 -1.98
N SER A 91 23.37 -9.52 -1.26
CA SER A 91 22.08 -10.14 -1.62
C SER A 91 22.12 -11.68 -1.73
N ARG A 92 23.05 -12.35 -1.04
CA ARG A 92 23.21 -13.82 -1.06
C ARG A 92 22.31 -14.58 -0.08
N GLY A 93 21.37 -13.88 0.52
CA GLY A 93 20.46 -14.40 1.54
C GLY A 93 20.82 -13.91 2.94
N TRP A 94 19.80 -13.83 3.79
CA TRP A 94 19.92 -13.37 5.17
C TRP A 94 20.66 -14.39 6.02
N ARG A 95 21.67 -13.92 6.77
CA ARG A 95 22.49 -14.74 7.67
C ARG A 95 22.64 -14.03 9.01
N LYS A 96 22.64 -14.79 10.09
CA LYS A 96 22.94 -14.27 11.43
C LYS A 96 24.43 -13.92 11.51
N ARG A 97 24.77 -12.76 12.05
CA ARG A 97 26.17 -12.46 12.40
C ARG A 97 26.58 -13.44 13.50
N ARG A 98 27.58 -14.27 13.23
CA ARG A 98 28.23 -15.05 14.30
C ARG A 98 28.90 -14.01 15.18
N SER A 99 28.44 -13.89 16.41
CA SER A 99 28.88 -12.97 17.45
C SER A 99 30.31 -12.45 17.22
N VAL A 100 30.43 -11.30 16.57
CA VAL A 100 31.43 -10.34 17.05
C VAL A 100 30.82 -9.89 18.36
N GLN A 101 31.57 -10.04 19.47
CA GLN A 101 31.21 -9.54 20.79
C GLN A 101 30.37 -8.30 20.61
N MET A 102 29.13 -8.33 21.14
CA MET A 102 28.26 -7.18 21.12
C MET A 102 29.14 -5.98 21.43
N ILE A 103 29.14 -4.98 20.54
CA ILE A 103 29.47 -3.63 20.96
C ILE A 103 28.56 -3.46 22.17
N LYS A 104 29.14 -3.60 23.38
CA LYS A 104 28.45 -3.34 24.64
C LYS A 104 27.73 -2.05 24.33
N SER A 105 26.39 -2.10 24.37
CA SER A 105 25.55 -0.92 24.26
C SER A 105 26.24 0.10 25.14
N ALA A 106 26.97 1.03 24.51
CA ALA A 106 27.66 2.05 25.24
C ALA A 106 26.53 2.70 25.99
N GLU A 107 26.63 2.63 27.32
CA GLU A 107 25.66 3.20 28.22
C GLU A 107 25.41 4.60 27.67
N CYS A 108 24.21 4.81 27.11
CA CYS A 108 23.66 6.14 26.98
C CYS A 108 23.36 6.53 28.42
N GLU A 109 24.42 6.86 29.15
CA GLU A 109 24.32 7.58 30.40
C GLU A 109 23.54 8.84 30.08
N ASN A 110 22.39 8.92 30.74
CA ASN A 110 21.61 10.10 30.93
C ASN A 110 22.53 11.29 31.24
N GLN A 111 22.75 12.15 30.26
CA GLN A 111 22.94 13.56 30.58
C GLN A 111 21.56 14.17 30.64
N GLU A 112 21.03 14.21 31.87
CA GLU A 112 20.08 15.23 32.29
C GLU A 112 20.69 16.58 31.93
N GLN A 113 20.16 17.18 30.86
CA GLN A 113 20.53 18.52 30.46
C GLN A 113 19.52 19.46 31.10
N GLU A 114 19.94 20.02 32.24
CA GLU A 114 19.31 21.16 32.91
C GLU A 114 19.27 22.38 31.98
N ASP A 115 18.14 23.09 32.07
CA ASP A 115 17.93 24.51 31.83
C ASP A 115 18.38 25.14 30.51
N SER A 116 17.40 25.31 29.61
CA SER A 116 17.24 26.62 28.97
C SER A 116 15.76 27.03 29.00
N ASP A 117 15.49 28.07 29.77
CA ASP A 117 14.22 28.80 29.84
C ASP A 117 13.59 28.98 28.45
N LEU A 118 12.49 28.26 28.20
CA LEU A 118 11.53 28.60 27.17
C LEU A 118 10.25 28.99 27.88
N GLU A 119 10.01 30.31 27.86
CA GLU A 119 8.78 31.02 28.18
C GLU A 119 7.51 30.14 28.03
N PRO A 120 6.63 30.09 29.05
CA PRO A 120 5.35 29.40 28.95
C PRO A 120 4.43 30.18 28.02
N GLY A 121 4.59 29.94 26.71
CA GLY A 121 3.67 30.33 25.68
C GLY A 121 2.34 29.61 25.90
N GLU A 122 1.42 30.33 26.55
CA GLU A 122 -0.03 30.27 26.39
C GLU A 122 -0.57 28.92 25.90
N LEU A 123 -0.87 28.05 26.88
CA LEU A 123 -1.59 26.80 26.66
C LEU A 123 -3.02 27.13 26.18
N VAL A 124 -3.15 27.37 24.88
CA VAL A 124 -4.43 27.30 24.19
C VAL A 124 -4.82 25.82 24.17
N SER A 125 -5.49 25.41 25.25
CA SER A 125 -6.31 24.21 25.29
C SER A 125 -7.57 24.48 24.46
N GLU A 126 -7.39 24.60 23.15
CA GLU A 126 -8.46 24.32 22.21
C GLU A 126 -8.28 22.86 21.83
N GLN A 127 -9.34 22.07 22.01
CA GLN A 127 -9.49 20.79 21.34
C GLN A 127 -9.50 21.06 19.84
N ALA A 128 -8.33 21.31 19.27
CA ALA A 128 -8.16 21.55 17.86
C ALA A 128 -8.72 20.31 17.17
N ASN A 129 -9.79 20.51 16.39
CA ASN A 129 -10.42 19.44 15.64
C ASN A 129 -9.30 18.68 14.90
N LEU A 130 -9.22 17.36 15.10
CA LEU A 130 -8.16 16.52 14.54
C LEU A 130 -8.00 16.74 13.03
N GLU A 131 -9.10 17.04 12.33
CA GLU A 131 -9.10 17.40 10.91
C GLU A 131 -8.26 18.66 10.59
N GLU A 132 -8.32 19.68 11.44
CA GLU A 132 -7.57 20.93 11.29
C GLU A 132 -6.08 20.72 11.58
N VAL A 133 -5.75 19.90 12.60
CA VAL A 133 -4.36 19.49 12.88
C VAL A 133 -3.78 18.71 11.69
N VAL A 134 -4.54 17.76 11.13
CA VAL A 134 -4.12 17.00 9.93
C VAL A 134 -3.95 17.92 8.72
N ARG A 135 -4.84 18.91 8.52
CA ARG A 135 -4.72 19.90 7.43
C ARG A 135 -3.45 20.73 7.56
N ARG A 136 -3.14 21.23 8.77
CA ARG A 136 -1.91 21.99 9.05
C ARG A 136 -0.65 21.15 8.84
N CYS A 137 -0.64 19.89 9.29
CA CYS A 137 0.45 18.96 9.02
C CYS A 137 0.70 18.74 7.52
N ARG A 138 -0.37 18.59 6.72
CA ARG A 138 -0.25 18.44 5.25
C ARG A 138 0.34 19.69 4.56
N ASN A 139 0.18 20.85 5.18
CA ASN A 139 0.76 22.11 4.71
C ASN A 139 2.19 22.34 5.23
N GLY A 140 2.78 21.37 5.95
CA GLY A 140 4.17 21.43 6.43
C GLY A 140 4.38 22.12 7.77
N ASP A 141 3.31 22.38 8.54
CA ASP A 141 3.39 22.99 9.87
C ASP A 141 4.01 22.01 10.89
N ARG A 142 5.12 22.43 11.52
CA ARG A 142 5.89 21.61 12.47
C ARG A 142 5.24 21.53 13.85
N ASP A 143 4.53 22.56 14.27
CA ASP A 143 3.91 22.59 15.60
C ASP A 143 2.67 21.69 15.60
N ALA A 144 1.89 21.74 14.51
CA ALA A 144 0.79 20.80 14.29
C ALA A 144 1.26 19.34 14.28
N LEU A 145 2.49 19.08 13.82
CA LEU A 145 3.07 17.73 13.79
C LEU A 145 3.38 17.21 15.20
N VAL A 146 3.81 18.08 16.13
CA VAL A 146 3.99 17.71 17.54
C VAL A 146 2.64 17.36 18.18
N THR A 147 1.60 18.17 17.93
CA THR A 147 0.24 17.91 18.40
C THR A 147 -0.32 16.61 17.81
N LEU A 148 -0.08 16.35 16.53
CA LEU A 148 -0.49 15.09 15.88
C LEU A 148 0.22 13.88 16.49
N ARG A 149 1.54 13.96 16.75
CA ARG A 149 2.27 12.86 17.42
C ARG A 149 1.72 12.58 18.81
N ARG A 150 1.39 13.62 19.58
CA ARG A 150 0.78 13.47 20.91
C ARG A 150 -0.59 12.79 20.80
N ALA A 151 -1.45 13.26 19.90
CA ALA A 151 -2.75 12.62 19.64
C ALA A 151 -2.61 11.15 19.19
N MET A 152 -1.57 10.82 18.40
CA MET A 152 -1.25 9.45 17.99
C MET A 152 -0.78 8.55 19.13
N GLN A 153 -0.09 9.12 20.13
CA GLN A 153 0.33 8.39 21.33
C GLN A 153 -0.82 8.18 22.30
N GLU A 154 -1.70 9.16 22.44
CA GLU A 154 -2.87 9.13 23.33
C GLU A 154 -3.94 8.16 22.82
N ASP A 155 -4.18 8.11 21.51
CA ASP A 155 -5.13 7.18 20.89
C ASP A 155 -4.52 6.38 19.72
N PRO A 156 -3.72 5.33 19.99
CA PRO A 156 -3.11 4.51 18.95
C PRO A 156 -4.12 3.85 17.99
N ASN A 157 -5.32 3.56 18.50
CA ASN A 157 -6.39 2.94 17.72
C ASN A 157 -6.99 3.87 16.65
N LEU A 158 -7.04 5.19 16.89
CA LEU A 158 -7.57 6.17 15.92
C LEU A 158 -6.75 6.20 14.62
N PHE A 159 -5.44 6.00 14.73
CA PHE A 159 -4.52 6.10 13.61
C PHE A 159 -4.12 4.75 13.00
N SER A 160 -4.44 3.65 13.68
CA SER A 160 -4.29 2.30 13.10
C SER A 160 -4.92 2.28 11.70
N GLN A 161 -6.14 2.77 11.56
CA GLN A 161 -6.93 2.74 10.33
C GLN A 161 -6.42 3.69 9.23
N LEU A 162 -5.93 4.87 9.59
CA LEU A 162 -5.48 5.91 8.65
C LEU A 162 -3.99 5.76 8.24
N GLY A 163 -3.20 5.03 9.04
CA GLY A 163 -1.77 4.78 8.84
C GLY A 163 -1.43 3.48 8.11
N HIS A 164 -2.38 2.57 7.92
CA HIS A 164 -2.14 1.35 7.15
C HIS A 164 -2.09 1.64 5.64
N ILE A 165 -0.91 2.02 5.14
CA ILE A 165 -0.63 2.18 3.71
C ILE A 165 -1.07 0.92 2.93
N ALA A 166 -0.85 -0.26 3.52
CA ALA A 166 -1.32 -1.53 2.99
C ALA A 166 -2.83 -1.54 2.69
N ALA A 167 -3.66 -1.13 3.66
CA ALA A 167 -5.11 -1.10 3.52
C ALA A 167 -5.56 -0.10 2.45
N LYS A 168 -4.88 1.05 2.34
CA LYS A 168 -5.14 2.02 1.27
C LYS A 168 -4.83 1.44 -0.11
N VAL A 169 -3.65 0.85 -0.28
CA VAL A 169 -3.23 0.22 -1.55
C VAL A 169 -4.19 -0.91 -1.93
N GLN A 170 -4.53 -1.80 -0.98
CA GLN A 170 -5.51 -2.86 -1.21
C GLN A 170 -6.88 -2.27 -1.61
N THR A 171 -7.37 -1.25 -0.91
CA THR A 171 -8.66 -0.59 -1.23
C THR A 171 -8.67 -0.01 -2.64
N GLU A 172 -7.59 0.65 -3.07
CA GLU A 172 -7.48 1.20 -4.42
C GLU A 172 -7.42 0.10 -5.48
N TRP A 173 -6.72 -1.02 -5.23
CA TRP A 173 -6.73 -2.17 -6.14
C TRP A 173 -8.09 -2.84 -6.23
N VAL A 174 -8.78 -3.04 -5.11
CA VAL A 174 -10.13 -3.59 -5.10
C VAL A 174 -11.08 -2.67 -5.88
N ARG A 175 -11.00 -1.35 -5.68
CA ARG A 175 -11.78 -0.38 -6.46
C ARG A 175 -11.46 -0.46 -7.96
N ALA A 176 -10.19 -0.62 -8.32
CA ALA A 176 -9.77 -0.75 -9.71
C ALA A 176 -10.27 -2.04 -10.37
N LEU A 177 -10.32 -3.15 -9.63
CA LEU A 177 -10.86 -4.44 -10.07
C LEU A 177 -12.37 -4.41 -10.26
N SER A 178 -13.11 -3.98 -9.23
CA SER A 178 -14.58 -4.01 -9.20
C SER A 178 -15.23 -2.90 -10.04
N GLY A 179 -14.51 -1.81 -10.29
CA GLY A 179 -15.10 -0.58 -10.82
C GLY A 179 -16.25 -0.08 -9.94
N HIS A 180 -17.42 0.09 -10.55
CA HIS A 180 -18.63 0.58 -9.86
C HIS A 180 -19.49 -0.51 -9.20
N ASP A 181 -19.18 -1.78 -9.40
CA ASP A 181 -19.95 -2.89 -8.81
C ASP A 181 -19.60 -3.04 -7.32
N LEU A 182 -20.58 -2.80 -6.45
CA LEU A 182 -20.42 -2.93 -5.01
C LEU A 182 -20.41 -4.39 -4.55
N PHE A 183 -21.13 -5.28 -5.23
CA PHE A 183 -21.17 -6.69 -4.88
C PHE A 183 -19.83 -7.37 -5.19
N GLU A 184 -19.27 -7.14 -6.40
CA GLU A 184 -17.93 -7.63 -6.73
C GLU A 184 -16.88 -7.09 -5.76
N ARG A 185 -17.01 -5.82 -5.37
CA ARG A 185 -16.11 -5.20 -4.39
C ARG A 185 -16.10 -5.94 -3.05
N GLU A 186 -17.27 -6.20 -2.49
CA GLU A 186 -17.38 -6.96 -1.23
C GLU A 186 -16.85 -8.39 -1.37
N LEU A 187 -17.10 -9.03 -2.51
CA LEU A 187 -16.58 -10.37 -2.78
C LEU A 187 -15.04 -10.38 -2.84
N ILE A 188 -14.43 -9.42 -3.52
CA ILE A 188 -12.96 -9.30 -3.60
C ILE A 188 -12.39 -8.99 -2.21
N PHE A 189 -13.01 -8.11 -1.43
CA PHE A 189 -12.59 -7.87 -0.05
C PHE A 189 -12.65 -9.14 0.80
N LYS A 190 -13.76 -9.89 0.72
CA LYS A 190 -13.90 -11.18 1.41
C LYS A 190 -12.78 -12.14 1.01
N ARG A 191 -12.49 -12.29 -0.29
CA ARG A 191 -11.41 -13.14 -0.79
C ARG A 191 -10.02 -12.69 -0.33
N ALA A 192 -9.73 -11.39 -0.35
CA ALA A 192 -8.49 -10.86 0.17
C ALA A 192 -8.32 -11.15 1.67
N ARG A 193 -9.43 -11.10 2.43
CA ARG A 193 -9.46 -11.39 3.86
C ARG A 193 -9.25 -12.88 4.14
N GLU A 194 -9.89 -13.76 3.37
CA GLU A 194 -9.66 -15.21 3.41
C GLU A 194 -8.19 -15.54 3.11
N LEU A 195 -7.61 -14.96 2.05
CA LEU A 195 -6.20 -15.15 1.72
C LEU A 195 -5.28 -14.68 2.84
N ARG A 196 -5.53 -13.47 3.37
CA ARG A 196 -4.78 -12.91 4.49
C ARG A 196 -4.82 -13.83 5.71
N GLN A 197 -6.01 -14.31 6.06
CA GLN A 197 -6.22 -15.14 7.23
C GLN A 197 -5.54 -16.49 7.08
N GLY A 198 -5.69 -17.16 5.93
CA GLY A 198 -5.00 -18.43 5.65
C GLY A 198 -3.49 -18.29 5.74
N LEU A 199 -2.92 -17.20 5.21
CA LEU A 199 -1.49 -16.92 5.33
C LEU A 199 -1.04 -16.61 6.78
N ILE A 200 -1.91 -16.06 7.64
CA ILE A 200 -1.56 -15.86 9.04
C ILE A 200 -1.62 -17.18 9.81
N GLU A 201 -2.62 -18.02 9.54
CA GLU A 201 -2.84 -19.31 10.20
C GLU A 201 -1.74 -20.34 9.91
N GLU A 202 -1.14 -20.30 8.71
CA GLU A 202 0.03 -21.10 8.36
C GLU A 202 1.32 -20.66 9.09
N GLY A 203 1.31 -19.50 9.72
CA GLY A 203 2.49 -18.80 10.24
C GLY A 203 2.61 -18.79 11.76
N THR A 204 3.59 -18.03 12.24
CA THR A 204 3.77 -17.68 13.66
C THR A 204 2.84 -16.55 14.10
N GLY A 205 2.36 -15.76 13.14
CA GLY A 205 1.51 -14.60 13.41
C GLY A 205 2.28 -13.41 14.00
N SER A 206 3.61 -13.40 13.94
CA SER A 206 4.45 -12.29 14.40
C SER A 206 4.10 -10.97 13.68
N HIS A 207 4.37 -9.83 14.30
CA HIS A 207 4.04 -8.52 13.71
C HIS A 207 4.69 -8.32 12.33
N LEU A 208 5.96 -8.73 12.20
CA LEU A 208 6.70 -8.66 10.95
C LEU A 208 6.12 -9.59 9.88
N GLU A 209 5.69 -10.79 10.28
CA GLU A 209 5.01 -11.71 9.37
C GLU A 209 3.68 -11.11 8.88
N ARG A 210 2.85 -10.56 9.78
CA ARG A 210 1.58 -9.90 9.40
C ARG A 210 1.81 -8.79 8.37
N LEU A 211 2.85 -7.98 8.57
CA LEU A 211 3.22 -6.91 7.65
C LEU A 211 3.62 -7.46 6.26
N MET A 212 4.33 -8.58 6.18
CA MET A 212 4.58 -9.24 4.89
C MET A 212 3.33 -9.90 4.30
N VAL A 213 2.46 -10.49 5.11
CA VAL A 213 1.20 -11.05 4.62
C VAL A 213 0.36 -9.96 3.96
N ASP A 214 0.23 -8.78 4.60
CA ASP A 214 -0.48 -7.64 4.02
C ASP A 214 0.15 -7.18 2.69
N HIS A 215 1.48 -7.30 2.54
CA HIS A 215 2.19 -7.03 1.29
C HIS A 215 1.92 -8.08 0.21
N VAL A 216 1.90 -9.37 0.56
CA VAL A 216 1.53 -10.46 -0.35
C VAL A 216 0.10 -10.27 -0.86
N VAL A 217 -0.84 -9.92 0.02
CA VAL A 217 -2.24 -9.66 -0.37
C VAL A 217 -2.34 -8.46 -1.32
N ALA A 218 -1.64 -7.36 -1.04
CA ALA A 218 -1.64 -6.19 -1.91
C ALA A 218 -1.10 -6.51 -3.32
N THR A 219 0.02 -7.23 -3.41
CA THR A 219 0.62 -7.62 -4.70
C THR A 219 -0.21 -8.68 -5.44
N HIS A 220 -0.94 -9.53 -4.71
CA HIS A 220 -1.88 -10.48 -5.30
C HIS A 220 -3.06 -9.77 -5.99
N LEU A 221 -3.63 -8.75 -5.35
CA LEU A 221 -4.70 -7.93 -5.95
C LEU A 221 -4.23 -7.19 -7.20
N GLU A 222 -3.01 -6.63 -7.16
CA GLU A 222 -2.40 -5.99 -8.33
C GLU A 222 -2.21 -6.97 -9.51
N GLN A 223 -1.70 -8.18 -9.24
CA GLN A 223 -1.57 -9.21 -10.26
C GLN A 223 -2.94 -9.61 -10.84
N GLY A 224 -3.96 -9.73 -9.99
CA GLY A 224 -5.34 -9.97 -10.41
C GLY A 224 -5.88 -8.87 -11.32
N PHE A 225 -5.56 -7.60 -11.04
CA PHE A 225 -5.96 -6.46 -11.86
C PHE A 225 -5.41 -6.56 -13.28
N HIS A 226 -4.11 -6.81 -13.43
CA HIS A 226 -3.51 -6.96 -14.76
C HIS A 226 -4.00 -8.22 -15.48
N GLY A 227 -4.20 -9.33 -14.78
CA GLY A 227 -4.78 -10.55 -15.35
C GLY A 227 -6.21 -10.33 -15.88
N LEU A 228 -7.01 -9.51 -15.20
CA LEU A 228 -8.36 -9.15 -15.66
C LEU A 228 -8.33 -8.29 -16.93
N ILE A 229 -7.43 -7.32 -17.02
CA ILE A 229 -7.22 -6.52 -18.24
C ILE A 229 -6.84 -7.43 -19.41
N GLU A 230 -5.87 -8.32 -19.18
CA GLU A 230 -5.39 -9.25 -20.19
C GLU A 230 -6.51 -10.16 -20.69
N ALA A 231 -7.27 -10.80 -19.79
CA ALA A 231 -8.40 -11.63 -20.15
C ALA A 231 -9.46 -10.88 -20.97
N ARG A 232 -9.76 -9.62 -20.61
CA ARG A 232 -10.72 -8.77 -21.34
C ARG A 232 -10.24 -8.40 -22.74
N CYS A 233 -8.95 -8.16 -22.92
CA CYS A 233 -8.34 -7.86 -24.21
C CYS A 233 -8.33 -9.09 -25.13
N ILE A 234 -7.87 -10.24 -24.62
CA ILE A 234 -7.83 -11.51 -25.35
C ILE A 234 -9.24 -11.91 -25.81
N GLY A 235 -10.25 -11.79 -24.93
CA GLY A 235 -11.64 -12.10 -25.26
C GLY A 235 -12.23 -11.25 -26.38
N LYS A 236 -11.62 -10.09 -26.68
CA LYS A 236 -12.02 -9.18 -27.78
C LYS A 236 -11.10 -9.28 -29.00
N GLY A 237 -10.07 -10.13 -28.97
CA GLY A 237 -9.03 -10.19 -30.00
C GLY A 237 -8.17 -8.93 -30.10
N ILE A 238 -8.09 -8.15 -29.01
CA ILE A 238 -7.31 -6.92 -28.96
C ILE A 238 -5.92 -7.25 -28.39
N GLU A 239 -4.87 -6.93 -29.12
CA GLU A 239 -3.49 -7.02 -28.61
C GLU A 239 -3.29 -6.02 -27.47
N LEU A 240 -2.70 -6.47 -26.36
CA LEU A 240 -2.38 -5.58 -25.25
C LEU A 240 -1.30 -4.57 -25.67
N PRO A 241 -1.47 -3.28 -25.34
CA PRO A 241 -0.40 -2.31 -25.48
C PRO A 241 0.86 -2.74 -24.72
N LYS A 242 2.04 -2.46 -25.28
CA LYS A 242 3.34 -2.82 -24.67
C LYS A 242 3.48 -2.38 -23.21
N PHE A 243 2.97 -1.19 -22.87
CA PHE A 243 3.08 -0.66 -21.51
C PHE A 243 2.27 -1.48 -20.48
N GLU A 244 1.14 -2.08 -20.89
CA GLU A 244 0.33 -2.95 -20.02
C GLU A 244 1.05 -4.28 -19.76
N VAL A 245 1.69 -4.84 -20.79
CA VAL A 245 2.49 -6.06 -20.64
C VAL A 245 3.65 -5.81 -19.68
N GLU A 246 4.36 -4.68 -19.83
CA GLU A 246 5.44 -4.29 -18.92
C GLU A 246 4.96 -4.03 -17.48
N ALA A 247 3.75 -3.48 -17.31
CA ALA A 247 3.10 -3.30 -16.00
C ALA A 247 2.77 -4.64 -15.34
N SER A 248 2.10 -5.54 -16.06
CA SER A 248 1.79 -6.91 -15.60
C SER A 248 3.05 -7.68 -15.16
N GLN A 249 4.14 -7.59 -15.93
CA GLN A 249 5.42 -8.21 -15.56
C GLN A 249 6.08 -7.58 -14.33
N ARG A 250 5.90 -6.27 -14.09
CA ARG A 250 6.38 -5.63 -12.85
C ARG A 250 5.55 -6.10 -11.65
N ALA A 251 4.23 -6.17 -11.78
CA ALA A 251 3.33 -6.72 -10.78
C ALA A 251 3.69 -8.15 -10.37
N ALA A 252 3.87 -9.05 -11.35
CA ALA A 252 4.28 -10.43 -11.10
C ALA A 252 5.62 -10.52 -10.34
N ARG A 253 6.64 -9.76 -10.78
CA ARG A 253 7.94 -9.72 -10.09
C ARG A 253 7.85 -9.19 -8.67
N ARG A 254 6.97 -8.21 -8.40
CA ARG A 254 6.73 -7.71 -7.03
C ARG A 254 6.04 -8.76 -6.17
N HIS A 255 5.07 -9.48 -6.71
CA HIS A 255 4.40 -10.58 -6.00
C HIS A 255 5.37 -11.72 -5.63
N GLU A 256 6.22 -12.15 -6.58
CA GLU A 256 7.26 -13.14 -6.33
C GLU A 256 8.23 -12.70 -5.22
N LYS A 257 8.66 -11.43 -5.24
CA LYS A 257 9.52 -10.87 -4.19
C LYS A 257 8.83 -10.85 -2.83
N ALA A 258 7.53 -10.52 -2.78
CA ALA A 258 6.75 -10.52 -1.54
C ALA A 258 6.66 -11.94 -0.94
N LEU A 259 6.37 -12.94 -1.78
CA LEU A 259 6.36 -14.35 -1.36
C LEU A 259 7.74 -14.83 -0.89
N ALA A 260 8.82 -14.44 -1.59
CA ALA A 260 10.18 -14.76 -1.18
C ALA A 260 10.56 -14.11 0.17
N ALA A 261 10.09 -12.88 0.44
CA ALA A 261 10.28 -12.21 1.72
C ALA A 261 9.51 -12.91 2.86
N LEU A 262 8.25 -13.28 2.62
CA LEU A 262 7.44 -14.01 3.59
C LEU A 262 8.05 -15.37 3.95
N THR A 263 8.47 -16.14 2.94
CA THR A 263 9.13 -17.44 3.17
C THR A 263 10.45 -17.28 3.93
N THR A 264 11.22 -16.22 3.66
CA THR A 264 12.43 -15.90 4.42
C THR A 264 12.11 -15.66 5.89
N ILE A 265 11.08 -14.86 6.22
CA ILE A 265 10.71 -14.58 7.61
C ILE A 265 10.28 -15.85 8.32
N ARG A 266 9.41 -16.65 7.69
CA ARG A 266 8.96 -17.93 8.25
C ARG A 266 10.14 -18.88 8.53
N ALA A 267 11.15 -18.89 7.66
CA ALA A 267 12.37 -19.68 7.87
C ALA A 267 13.25 -19.16 9.02
N LEU A 268 13.17 -17.86 9.35
CA LEU A 268 13.95 -17.22 10.41
C LEU A 268 13.22 -17.19 11.76
N ALA A 269 11.89 -17.20 11.79
CA ALA A 269 11.07 -17.01 12.99
C ALA A 269 11.41 -17.98 14.15
N PRO A 270 11.60 -19.31 13.94
CA PRO A 270 11.95 -20.23 15.04
C PRO A 270 13.28 -19.88 15.74
N ARG A 271 14.19 -19.21 15.02
CA ARG A 271 15.50 -18.78 15.55
C ARG A 271 15.44 -17.43 16.27
N MET A 272 14.34 -16.70 16.12
CA MET A 272 14.12 -15.42 16.78
C MET A 272 13.45 -15.63 18.14
N GLU A 273 12.49 -16.55 18.24
CA GLU A 273 11.76 -16.86 19.48
C GLU A 273 12.65 -17.52 20.55
N SER A 274 13.53 -18.44 20.14
CA SER A 274 14.47 -19.14 21.04
C SER A 274 15.46 -18.24 21.80
N HIS A 275 15.58 -16.96 21.47
CA HIS A 275 16.43 -16.02 22.18
C HIS A 275 15.70 -15.16 23.22
N VAL A 276 14.36 -15.12 23.19
CA VAL A 276 13.59 -14.38 24.18
C VAL A 276 13.50 -15.16 25.50
N GLU A 277 13.50 -16.49 25.45
CA GLU A 277 13.42 -17.34 26.65
C GLU A 277 14.74 -17.44 27.45
N LEU A 278 15.91 -17.24 26.83
CA LEU A 278 17.21 -17.51 27.49
C LEU A 278 17.76 -16.36 28.38
N VAL A 279 16.96 -15.36 28.73
CA VAL A 279 17.39 -14.23 29.59
C VAL A 279 16.64 -14.17 30.93
N SER A 280 15.75 -15.13 31.23
CA SER A 280 14.88 -15.04 32.42
C SER A 280 14.98 -16.19 33.42
N GLU A 281 16.17 -16.79 33.60
CA GLU A 281 16.42 -17.66 34.76
C GLU A 281 17.69 -17.21 35.51
N GLU A 282 17.50 -16.36 36.52
CA GLU A 282 18.30 -16.47 37.75
C GLU A 282 17.44 -17.21 38.79
N PRO A 283 17.95 -18.29 39.42
CA PRO A 283 17.26 -18.94 40.52
C PRO A 283 17.55 -18.15 41.79
N THR A 284 16.52 -17.58 42.40
CA THR A 284 16.56 -17.24 43.83
C THR A 284 15.64 -18.21 44.56
N GLU A 285 16.27 -19.12 45.30
CA GLU A 285 15.63 -20.05 46.21
C GLU A 285 14.97 -19.31 47.39
N GLU A 286 13.87 -19.92 47.86
CA GLU A 286 13.27 -19.82 49.20
C GLU A 286 12.40 -18.59 49.59
N ALA A 287 11.08 -18.77 49.53
CA ALA A 287 10.25 -18.85 50.76
C ALA A 287 8.82 -19.30 50.42
N ALA A 288 8.39 -20.38 51.08
CA ALA A 288 7.04 -20.94 51.03
C ALA A 288 6.03 -20.06 51.78
N CYS A 289 4.83 -19.88 51.22
CA CYS A 289 3.58 -19.95 51.98
C CYS A 289 2.38 -20.18 51.05
N GLU A 290 1.59 -21.18 51.41
CA GLU A 290 0.31 -21.56 50.83
C GLU A 290 -0.74 -20.42 50.98
N GLN A 291 -1.59 -20.22 49.96
CA GLN A 291 -3.04 -20.00 50.09
C GLN A 291 -3.76 -19.91 48.73
N THR A 292 -4.46 -21.00 48.42
CA THR A 292 -5.88 -21.11 48.03
C THR A 292 -6.59 -19.93 47.31
N THR A 293 -7.06 -20.26 46.09
CA THR A 293 -8.30 -19.81 45.41
C THR A 293 -8.60 -18.31 45.31
N ALA A 294 -8.51 -17.80 44.08
CA ALA A 294 -9.61 -17.19 43.30
C ALA A 294 -8.97 -16.22 42.30
N HIS A 295 -9.08 -16.47 40.99
CA HIS A 295 -9.13 -15.43 39.96
C HIS A 295 -9.40 -16.07 38.58
N ALA A 296 -10.66 -16.48 38.39
CA ALA A 296 -11.25 -16.57 37.06
C ALA A 296 -11.93 -15.21 36.79
N HIS A 297 -11.23 -14.27 36.15
CA HIS A 297 -11.77 -13.14 35.35
C HIS A 297 -10.70 -12.05 35.13
N VAL A 298 -9.71 -12.28 34.26
CA VAL A 298 -8.98 -11.19 33.60
C VAL A 298 -8.50 -11.65 32.22
N HIS A 299 -9.43 -12.00 31.33
CA HIS A 299 -9.16 -12.11 29.88
C HIS A 299 -10.42 -11.74 29.11
N ALA A 300 -10.90 -10.52 29.33
CA ALA A 300 -11.88 -9.89 28.48
C ALA A 300 -11.67 -8.39 28.67
N HIS A 301 -11.13 -7.73 27.65
CA HIS A 301 -11.18 -6.29 27.35
C HIS A 301 -9.90 -5.83 26.63
N ALA A 302 -9.66 -6.41 25.45
CA ALA A 302 -8.72 -5.86 24.47
C ALA A 302 -9.21 -6.06 23.03
N GLU A 303 -10.53 -6.03 22.82
CA GLU A 303 -11.11 -6.05 21.48
C GLU A 303 -12.22 -5.01 21.41
N THR A 304 -11.95 -3.88 20.76
CA THR A 304 -12.96 -3.05 20.09
C THR A 304 -12.25 -1.98 19.27
N ASN A 305 -11.54 -2.41 18.23
CA ASN A 305 -11.16 -1.54 17.14
C ASN A 305 -12.30 -1.57 16.10
N ARG A 306 -13.00 -0.45 15.91
CA ARG A 306 -14.31 -0.40 15.22
C ARG A 306 -14.26 -0.80 13.74
N LEU A 307 -13.11 -0.75 13.06
CA LEU A 307 -12.99 -1.30 11.69
C LEU A 307 -12.72 -2.80 11.66
N THR A 308 -12.10 -3.41 12.67
CA THR A 308 -12.02 -4.87 12.77
C THR A 308 -13.40 -5.48 13.04
N ALA A 309 -14.26 -4.76 13.78
CA ALA A 309 -15.64 -5.16 14.06
C ALA A 309 -16.61 -5.09 12.85
N VAL A 310 -16.32 -4.27 11.83
CA VAL A 310 -17.01 -4.35 10.53
C VAL A 310 -16.63 -5.65 9.82
N PHE A 311 -15.37 -6.05 10.00
CA PHE A 311 -14.77 -7.29 9.55
C PHE A 311 -15.50 -8.57 10.03
N ASP A 312 -15.72 -8.68 11.34
CA ASP A 312 -16.03 -9.98 11.97
C ASP A 312 -17.54 -10.21 12.28
N ARG A 313 -18.43 -9.30 11.85
CA ARG A 313 -19.86 -9.33 12.23
C ARG A 313 -20.81 -10.14 11.33
N THR A 314 -20.33 -11.01 10.45
CA THR A 314 -21.22 -11.89 9.67
C THR A 314 -21.05 -13.37 10.03
N GLN A 315 -21.27 -13.69 11.30
CA GLN A 315 -21.63 -15.04 11.73
C GLN A 315 -22.95 -14.99 12.50
N HIS A 316 -24.04 -14.69 11.80
CA HIS A 316 -25.37 -15.10 12.23
C HIS A 316 -26.08 -15.80 11.06
N PRO A 317 -26.58 -17.02 11.25
CA PRO A 317 -27.42 -17.67 10.26
C PRO A 317 -28.75 -16.91 10.21
N VAL A 318 -29.13 -16.42 9.02
CA VAL A 318 -30.49 -15.96 8.76
C VAL A 318 -31.38 -17.21 8.71
N PRO A 319 -32.44 -17.32 9.54
CA PRO A 319 -33.40 -18.41 9.39
C PRO A 319 -34.15 -18.20 8.07
N LEU A 320 -34.10 -19.21 7.21
CA LEU A 320 -34.92 -19.29 6.01
C LEU A 320 -36.38 -19.48 6.43
N ASN A 321 -37.21 -18.47 6.14
CA ASN A 321 -38.64 -18.61 5.87
C ASN A 321 -38.88 -18.01 4.49
#